data_AF-A0A2A4G355-F1
#
_entry.id   AF-A0A2A4G355-F1
#
_cell.length_a   1.000
_cell.length_b   1.000
_cell.length_c   1.000
_cell.angle_alpha   90.00
_cell.angle_beta   90.00
_cell.angle_gamma   90.00
#
_symmetry.space_group_name_H-M   'P 1'
#
loop_
_entity.id
_entity.type
_entity.pdbx_description
1 polymer ?
#
loop_
_entity_poly.entity_id
_entity_poly.type
_entity_poly.pdbx_seq_one_letter_code
_entity_poly.pdbx_strand_id
1 'polypeptide(L)'
;MNKSILTFLLISIFMTSCSNEDTTETLSVVADFETEILLGENQAIVSLKNLSRNATSYSWSFPNGTSDGLNEENPTATYIENGAYTITLVASNGTQTDTKTIEITIDSITENSYVPYRYLENDGIFMYYETENEAVYRSLIPDAFNMPSRMVVFAFFNDFYKLDYGASPYKENALSILVEYQGEEFFHCVYMPVTDEHSMWAGILGLGLPKTMGEIDFYREDPIYRGEALNQLGGTMDMRIDTENYVIDSDAKQALIDLQKLKSLQIRNGKIVVVGNSGGNDNSVIQTAKQYPNRMTLTFGEASLRMNTEEIAFDHPLDLTPSQIIGGFYLKNTIPFGLTGNPF
;
A
#
# COMPACT_ATOMS: atom_id res chain seq x y z
N MET A 1 -36.65 -55.56 -85.70
CA MET A 1 -37.05 -54.16 -85.99
C MET A 1 -37.57 -53.57 -84.68
N ASN A 2 -37.13 -52.35 -84.33
CA ASN A 2 -37.41 -51.58 -83.11
C ASN A 2 -36.64 -51.88 -81.81
N LYS A 3 -35.57 -51.08 -81.62
CA LYS A 3 -35.18 -50.26 -80.46
C LYS A 3 -35.47 -50.81 -79.05
N SER A 4 -34.40 -51.04 -78.27
CA SER A 4 -34.15 -50.25 -77.05
C SER A 4 -32.72 -50.43 -76.56
N ILE A 5 -32.09 -49.31 -76.23
CA ILE A 5 -30.74 -49.16 -75.66
C ILE A 5 -30.87 -49.32 -74.14
N LEU A 6 -29.98 -50.07 -73.49
CA LEU A 6 -29.77 -49.94 -72.05
C LEU A 6 -28.29 -50.05 -71.71
N THR A 7 -27.68 -48.88 -71.54
CA THR A 7 -26.35 -48.65 -70.98
C THR A 7 -26.52 -48.51 -69.48
N PHE A 8 -25.86 -49.33 -68.67
CA PHE A 8 -25.77 -49.11 -67.22
C PHE A 8 -24.40 -48.54 -66.88
N LEU A 9 -24.39 -47.25 -66.60
CA LEU A 9 -23.27 -46.43 -66.17
C LEU A 9 -23.03 -46.67 -64.66
N LEU A 10 -21.79 -46.99 -64.27
CA LEU A 10 -21.37 -47.02 -62.87
C LEU A 10 -21.48 -45.60 -62.27
N ILE A 11 -22.34 -45.43 -61.26
CA ILE A 11 -22.43 -44.18 -60.49
C ILE A 11 -21.49 -44.30 -59.29
N SER A 12 -20.35 -43.61 -59.35
CA SER A 12 -19.48 -43.35 -58.20
C SER A 12 -20.17 -42.34 -57.28
N ILE A 13 -20.58 -42.81 -56.10
CA ILE A 13 -21.11 -41.96 -55.03
C ILE A 13 -19.94 -41.21 -54.39
N PHE A 14 -19.80 -39.92 -54.69
CA PHE A 14 -18.97 -39.01 -53.90
C PHE A 14 -19.73 -38.68 -52.61
N MET A 15 -19.28 -39.22 -51.48
CA MET A 15 -19.67 -38.73 -50.15
C MET A 15 -18.93 -37.40 -49.94
N THR A 16 -19.57 -36.28 -50.25
CA THR A 16 -19.13 -34.97 -49.75
C THR A 16 -19.45 -34.93 -48.27
N SER A 17 -18.43 -35.17 -47.44
CA SER A 17 -18.43 -34.74 -46.05
C SER A 17 -18.41 -33.21 -46.05
N CYS A 18 -19.57 -32.58 -45.92
CA CYS A 18 -19.60 -31.22 -45.40
C CYS A 18 -19.31 -31.35 -43.91
N SER A 19 -18.06 -31.08 -43.52
CA SER A 19 -17.82 -30.57 -42.17
C SER A 19 -18.58 -29.25 -42.10
N ASN A 20 -19.69 -29.24 -41.37
CA ASN A 20 -20.16 -27.97 -40.81
C ASN A 20 -19.02 -27.53 -39.89
N GLU A 21 -18.21 -26.57 -40.35
CA GLU A 21 -17.42 -25.78 -39.43
C GLU A 21 -18.44 -25.07 -38.54
N ASP A 22 -18.57 -25.59 -37.32
CA ASP A 22 -19.30 -24.95 -36.25
C ASP A 22 -18.51 -23.69 -35.90
N THR A 23 -18.77 -22.60 -36.61
CA THR A 23 -18.27 -21.28 -36.27
C THR A 23 -18.95 -20.88 -34.97
N THR A 24 -18.34 -21.29 -33.86
CA THR A 24 -18.61 -20.71 -32.55
C THR A 24 -18.30 -19.23 -32.69
N GLU A 25 -19.35 -18.39 -32.79
CA GLU A 25 -19.18 -16.95 -32.68
C GLU A 25 -18.60 -16.66 -31.30
N THR A 26 -17.30 -16.43 -31.26
CA THR A 26 -16.62 -15.99 -30.04
C THR A 26 -17.12 -14.58 -29.75
N LEU A 27 -17.99 -14.47 -28.74
CA LEU A 27 -18.46 -13.18 -28.26
C LEU A 27 -17.25 -12.31 -27.86
N SER A 28 -17.07 -11.18 -28.54
CA SER A 28 -15.97 -10.25 -28.26
C SER A 28 -16.18 -9.57 -26.90
N VAL A 29 -15.10 -9.41 -26.14
CA VAL A 29 -15.13 -8.59 -24.93
C VAL A 29 -15.40 -7.14 -25.32
N VAL A 30 -16.28 -6.46 -24.58
CA VAL A 30 -16.53 -5.02 -24.74
C VAL A 30 -16.41 -4.38 -23.37
N ALA A 31 -15.40 -3.53 -23.17
CA ALA A 31 -15.20 -2.80 -21.93
C ALA A 31 -16.14 -1.60 -21.88
N ASP A 32 -16.92 -1.50 -20.81
CA ASP A 32 -17.82 -0.36 -20.60
C ASP A 32 -18.01 -0.07 -19.12
N PHE A 33 -18.18 1.21 -18.77
CA PHE A 33 -18.45 1.65 -17.41
C PHE A 33 -18.97 3.10 -17.37
N GLU A 34 -19.59 3.46 -16.26
CA GLU A 34 -20.01 4.81 -15.89
C GLU A 34 -19.40 5.23 -14.54
N THR A 35 -19.30 6.54 -14.30
CA THR A 35 -18.70 7.15 -13.10
C THR A 35 -19.72 8.04 -12.40
N GLU A 36 -19.77 7.98 -11.07
CA GLU A 36 -20.47 8.95 -10.23
C GLU A 36 -19.48 9.60 -9.26
N ILE A 37 -19.46 10.93 -9.19
CA ILE A 37 -18.54 11.67 -8.32
C ILE A 37 -19.32 12.19 -7.11
N LEU A 38 -18.93 11.74 -5.92
CA LEU A 38 -19.41 12.24 -4.64
C LEU A 38 -18.33 13.09 -3.99
N LEU A 39 -18.60 14.38 -3.85
CA LEU A 39 -17.72 15.30 -3.12
C LEU A 39 -17.92 15.11 -1.61
N GLY A 40 -16.81 14.90 -0.91
CA GLY A 40 -16.72 14.85 0.54
C GLY A 40 -15.83 15.96 1.09
N GLU A 41 -15.72 16.03 2.42
CA GLU A 41 -14.73 16.90 3.04
C GLU A 41 -13.33 16.42 2.68
N ASN A 42 -12.50 17.30 2.12
CA ASN A 42 -11.13 17.00 1.68
C ASN A 42 -10.98 15.94 0.58
N GLN A 43 -12.04 15.37 0.00
CA GLN A 43 -11.90 14.28 -0.97
C GLN A 43 -13.04 14.24 -1.98
N ALA A 44 -12.85 13.54 -3.08
CA ALA A 44 -13.92 13.15 -3.98
C ALA A 44 -13.90 11.62 -4.16
N ILE A 45 -14.98 10.94 -3.80
CA ILE A 45 -15.15 9.50 -4.04
C ILE A 45 -15.81 9.35 -5.42
N VAL A 46 -15.16 8.60 -6.29
CA VAL A 46 -15.64 8.25 -7.63
C VAL A 46 -16.09 6.80 -7.59
N SER A 47 -17.40 6.58 -7.67
CA SER A 47 -17.98 5.24 -7.77
C SER A 47 -18.03 4.81 -9.23
N LEU A 48 -17.54 3.60 -9.50
CA LEU A 48 -17.50 3.03 -10.83
C LEU A 48 -18.56 1.94 -10.94
N LYS A 49 -19.34 1.98 -12.02
CA LYS A 49 -20.28 0.91 -12.34
C LYS A 49 -19.92 0.31 -13.68
N ASN A 50 -19.61 -0.97 -13.67
CA ASN A 50 -19.21 -1.73 -14.84
C ASN A 50 -20.41 -2.15 -15.69
N LEU A 51 -20.29 -1.92 -16.99
CA LEU A 51 -21.27 -2.23 -18.02
C LEU A 51 -20.67 -3.14 -19.11
N SER A 52 -19.48 -3.70 -18.85
CA SER A 52 -18.74 -4.52 -19.78
C SER A 52 -19.50 -5.79 -20.14
N ARG A 53 -19.29 -6.28 -21.36
CA ARG A 53 -19.94 -7.48 -21.87
C ARG A 53 -18.91 -8.53 -22.21
N ASN A 54 -19.27 -9.80 -21.95
CA ASN A 54 -18.49 -10.99 -22.26
C ASN A 54 -17.12 -11.05 -21.54
N ALA A 55 -16.98 -10.35 -20.41
CA ALA A 55 -15.80 -10.36 -19.55
C ALA A 55 -16.06 -11.17 -18.27
N THR A 56 -15.01 -11.69 -17.67
CA THR A 56 -15.01 -12.43 -16.39
C THR A 56 -14.02 -11.86 -15.38
N SER A 57 -13.17 -10.92 -15.79
CA SER A 57 -12.26 -10.20 -14.89
C SER A 57 -12.06 -8.76 -15.36
N TYR A 58 -11.67 -7.92 -14.40
CA TYR A 58 -11.55 -6.48 -14.56
C TYR A 58 -10.26 -6.01 -13.92
N SER A 59 -9.62 -5.01 -14.51
CA SER A 59 -8.46 -4.35 -13.95
C SER A 59 -8.59 -2.85 -14.17
N TRP A 60 -8.55 -2.09 -13.08
CA TRP A 60 -8.76 -0.65 -13.06
C TRP A 60 -7.45 0.09 -12.83
N SER A 61 -7.36 1.30 -13.40
CA SER A 61 -6.28 2.24 -13.14
C SER A 61 -6.85 3.61 -12.79
N PHE A 62 -6.41 4.13 -11.65
CA PHE A 62 -6.80 5.42 -11.09
C PHE A 62 -5.55 6.29 -10.87
N PRO A 63 -5.02 6.95 -11.91
CA PRO A 63 -3.79 7.75 -11.74
C PRO A 63 -4.01 8.86 -10.72
N ASN A 64 -3.17 8.91 -9.69
CA ASN A 64 -3.27 9.85 -8.55
C ASN A 64 -4.54 9.71 -7.70
N GLY A 65 -5.33 8.65 -7.89
CA GLY A 65 -6.40 8.23 -6.98
C GLY A 65 -5.98 6.98 -6.21
N THR A 66 -6.64 6.72 -5.08
CA THR A 66 -6.51 5.42 -4.40
C THR A 66 -7.84 4.67 -4.47
N SER A 67 -7.78 3.34 -4.49
CA SER A 67 -8.93 2.45 -4.59
C SER A 67 -8.68 1.20 -3.75
N ASP A 68 -9.74 0.67 -3.16
CA ASP A 68 -9.79 -0.59 -2.43
C ASP A 68 -10.14 -1.80 -3.33
N GLY A 69 -10.37 -1.57 -4.63
CA GLY A 69 -10.97 -2.57 -5.53
C GLY A 69 -10.41 -2.59 -6.95
N LEU A 70 -9.08 -2.55 -7.17
CA LEU A 70 -8.51 -2.52 -8.53
C LEU A 70 -8.94 -3.68 -9.45
N ASN A 71 -9.40 -4.80 -8.89
CA ASN A 71 -9.89 -5.95 -9.65
C ASN A 71 -11.38 -6.26 -9.41
N GLU A 72 -12.08 -5.41 -8.65
CA GLU A 72 -13.50 -5.59 -8.39
C GLU A 72 -14.33 -5.21 -9.62
N GLU A 73 -15.54 -5.73 -9.69
CA GLU A 73 -16.47 -5.40 -10.76
C GLU A 73 -16.90 -3.94 -10.69
N ASN A 74 -17.19 -3.40 -9.50
CA ASN A 74 -17.69 -2.03 -9.31
C ASN A 74 -16.91 -1.32 -8.19
N PRO A 75 -15.64 -0.94 -8.42
CA PRO A 75 -14.84 -0.34 -7.37
C PRO A 75 -15.21 1.10 -7.08
N THR A 76 -14.63 1.64 -6.02
CA THR A 76 -14.55 3.08 -5.79
C THR A 76 -13.11 3.56 -5.92
N ALA A 77 -12.93 4.81 -6.34
CA ALA A 77 -11.64 5.46 -6.36
C ALA A 77 -11.78 6.86 -5.78
N THR A 78 -10.87 7.25 -4.90
CA THR A 78 -10.97 8.53 -4.21
C THR A 78 -9.79 9.41 -4.60
N TYR A 79 -10.11 10.67 -4.83
CA TYR A 79 -9.18 11.68 -5.30
C TYR A 79 -9.01 12.82 -4.32
N ILE A 80 -7.73 13.18 -4.21
CA ILE A 80 -7.12 14.21 -3.39
C ILE A 80 -7.47 15.65 -3.63
N GLU A 81 -7.35 15.94 -4.92
CA GLU A 81 -7.02 17.24 -5.45
C GLU A 81 -8.01 17.54 -6.57
N ASN A 82 -8.25 18.82 -6.79
CA ASN A 82 -8.95 19.24 -7.98
C ASN A 82 -8.04 19.00 -9.19
N GLY A 83 -8.58 18.36 -10.23
CA GLY A 83 -7.80 17.94 -11.38
C GLY A 83 -8.63 17.20 -12.41
N ALA A 84 -8.01 16.96 -13.56
CA ALA A 84 -8.52 16.04 -14.58
C ALA A 84 -7.81 14.69 -14.39
N TYR A 85 -8.58 13.61 -14.29
CA TYR A 85 -8.07 12.26 -14.05
C TYR A 85 -8.60 11.30 -15.10
N THR A 86 -7.73 10.43 -15.59
CA THR A 86 -8.04 9.49 -16.67
C THR A 86 -8.20 8.08 -16.10
N ILE A 87 -9.44 7.66 -15.84
CA ILE A 87 -9.74 6.34 -15.32
C ILE A 87 -9.74 5.33 -16.46
N THR A 88 -9.07 4.20 -16.29
CA THR A 88 -9.01 3.12 -17.29
C THR A 88 -9.54 1.81 -16.72
N LEU A 89 -10.38 1.12 -17.48
CA LEU A 89 -10.82 -0.25 -17.26
C LEU A 89 -10.28 -1.16 -18.36
N VAL A 90 -9.61 -2.24 -17.98
CA VAL A 90 -9.34 -3.39 -18.85
C VAL A 90 -10.27 -4.52 -18.45
N ALA A 91 -11.16 -4.91 -19.36
CA ALA A 91 -12.05 -6.06 -19.18
C ALA A 91 -11.48 -7.27 -19.94
N SER A 92 -11.53 -8.47 -19.35
CA SER A 92 -10.95 -9.68 -19.92
C SER A 92 -11.85 -10.89 -19.73
N ASN A 93 -11.78 -11.86 -20.64
CA ASN A 93 -12.37 -13.20 -20.46
C ASN A 93 -11.31 -14.32 -20.40
N GLY A 94 -10.04 -13.95 -20.18
CA GLY A 94 -8.89 -14.85 -20.17
C GLY A 94 -8.28 -15.14 -21.55
N THR A 95 -9.00 -14.86 -22.64
CA THR A 95 -8.49 -15.04 -24.03
C THR A 95 -8.48 -13.75 -24.84
N GLN A 96 -9.42 -12.86 -24.55
CA GLN A 96 -9.58 -11.56 -25.19
C GLN A 96 -9.67 -10.48 -24.12
N THR A 97 -9.26 -9.28 -24.48
CA THR A 97 -9.35 -8.09 -23.64
C THR A 97 -9.89 -6.92 -24.44
N ASP A 98 -10.62 -6.03 -23.79
CA ASP A 98 -10.96 -4.72 -24.31
C ASP A 98 -10.67 -3.65 -23.25
N THR A 99 -10.50 -2.40 -23.68
CA THR A 99 -10.11 -1.30 -22.79
C THR A 99 -10.98 -0.08 -23.02
N LYS A 100 -11.51 0.48 -21.92
CA LYS A 100 -12.22 1.75 -21.93
C LYS A 100 -11.52 2.75 -21.01
N THR A 101 -11.51 4.01 -21.43
CA THR A 101 -10.99 5.12 -20.66
C THR A 101 -12.03 6.24 -20.57
N ILE A 102 -12.18 6.84 -19.38
CA ILE A 102 -13.02 8.01 -19.14
C ILE A 102 -12.18 9.07 -18.41
N GLU A 103 -12.19 10.31 -18.92
CA GLU A 103 -11.67 11.46 -18.20
C GLU A 103 -12.76 12.03 -17.28
N ILE A 104 -12.43 12.20 -16.01
CA ILE A 104 -13.26 12.88 -15.02
C ILE A 104 -12.59 14.20 -14.62
N THR A 105 -13.39 15.19 -14.26
CA THR A 105 -12.90 16.47 -13.70
C THR A 105 -13.45 16.64 -12.29
N ILE A 106 -12.56 16.94 -11.35
CA ILE A 106 -12.88 17.26 -9.97
C ILE A 106 -12.44 18.70 -9.74
N ASP A 107 -13.36 19.59 -9.35
CA ASP A 107 -13.10 21.04 -9.27
C ASP A 107 -13.51 21.69 -7.94
N SER A 108 -14.04 20.91 -6.99
CA SER A 108 -14.75 21.42 -5.81
C SER A 108 -14.39 20.69 -4.50
N ILE A 109 -13.23 20.05 -4.40
CA ILE A 109 -12.70 19.57 -3.11
C ILE A 109 -12.34 20.79 -2.24
N THR A 110 -12.95 20.90 -1.06
CA THR A 110 -12.61 21.92 -0.07
C THR A 110 -11.58 21.38 0.92
N GLU A 111 -10.39 21.98 0.95
CA GLU A 111 -9.35 21.69 1.95
C GLU A 111 -9.75 22.22 3.34
N ASN A 112 -10.29 21.37 4.20
CA ASN A 112 -10.40 21.60 5.62
C ASN A 112 -9.13 21.09 6.33
N SER A 113 -8.21 22.03 6.57
CA SER A 113 -6.85 21.80 7.11
C SER A 113 -6.74 21.31 8.56
N TYR A 114 -7.86 21.00 9.24
CA TYR A 114 -7.83 20.71 10.68
C TYR A 114 -8.69 19.51 11.07
N VAL A 115 -8.07 18.33 11.16
CA VAL A 115 -8.63 17.21 11.93
C VAL A 115 -7.68 16.89 13.09
N PRO A 116 -8.01 17.26 14.34
CA PRO A 116 -7.12 17.07 15.47
C PRO A 116 -7.22 15.62 15.98
N TYR A 117 -6.56 14.67 15.32
CA TYR A 117 -6.44 13.33 15.89
C TYR A 117 -5.47 13.36 17.06
N ARG A 118 -5.90 12.72 18.15
CA ARG A 118 -5.05 12.46 19.31
C ARG A 118 -5.01 10.96 19.57
N TYR A 119 -3.81 10.41 19.44
CA TYR A 119 -3.49 9.04 19.78
C TYR A 119 -3.26 8.98 21.28
N LEU A 120 -4.02 8.16 21.99
CA LEU A 120 -3.96 8.09 23.45
C LEU A 120 -3.15 6.88 23.92
N GLU A 121 -3.36 5.72 23.29
CA GLU A 121 -2.67 4.48 23.61
C GLU A 121 -2.40 3.69 22.33
N ASN A 122 -1.19 3.14 22.24
CA ASN A 122 -0.76 2.32 21.11
C ASN A 122 0.31 1.33 21.55
N ASP A 123 0.31 0.18 20.89
CA ASP A 123 1.35 -0.83 21.00
C ASP A 123 1.88 -1.11 19.61
N GLY A 124 3.18 -1.36 19.47
CA GLY A 124 3.76 -1.65 18.18
C GLY A 124 5.08 -2.38 18.27
N ILE A 125 5.49 -2.93 17.14
CA ILE A 125 6.81 -3.50 16.93
C ILE A 125 7.52 -2.69 15.86
N PHE A 126 8.79 -2.41 16.09
CA PHE A 126 9.58 -1.49 15.29
C PHE A 126 10.93 -2.12 15.02
N MET A 127 11.43 -2.02 13.78
CA MET A 127 12.75 -2.49 13.42
C MET A 127 13.45 -1.56 12.43
N TYR A 128 14.77 -1.55 12.50
CA TYR A 128 15.64 -0.84 11.57
C TYR A 128 16.60 -1.86 10.97
N TYR A 129 16.83 -1.77 9.66
CA TYR A 129 17.72 -2.67 8.96
C TYR A 129 18.36 -2.00 7.75
N GLU A 130 19.46 -2.55 7.28
CA GLU A 130 20.05 -2.24 5.97
C GLU A 130 19.53 -3.23 4.93
N THR A 131 19.43 -2.77 3.69
CA THR A 131 19.11 -3.59 2.52
C THR A 131 20.20 -3.44 1.45
N GLU A 132 20.30 -4.40 0.54
CA GLU A 132 21.25 -4.40 -0.59
C GLU A 132 20.56 -4.15 -1.94
N ASN A 133 19.22 -4.05 -1.98
CA ASN A 133 18.48 -3.88 -3.21
C ASN A 133 18.51 -2.41 -3.71
N GLU A 134 19.65 -1.97 -4.23
CA GLU A 134 19.87 -0.59 -4.67
C GLU A 134 18.91 -0.15 -5.78
N ALA A 135 18.55 -1.07 -6.68
CA ALA A 135 17.67 -0.76 -7.81
C ALA A 135 16.28 -0.31 -7.32
N VAL A 136 15.66 -1.13 -6.45
CA VAL A 136 14.36 -0.80 -5.86
C VAL A 136 14.49 0.40 -4.91
N TYR A 137 15.54 0.46 -4.11
CA TYR A 137 15.74 1.60 -3.19
C TYR A 137 15.77 2.92 -3.95
N ARG A 138 16.53 2.97 -5.07
CA ARG A 138 16.65 4.15 -5.92
C ARG A 138 15.34 4.49 -6.63
N SER A 139 14.56 3.50 -7.06
CA SER A 139 13.27 3.74 -7.75
C SER A 139 12.21 4.33 -6.82
N LEU A 140 12.36 4.14 -5.51
CA LEU A 140 11.46 4.67 -4.48
C LEU A 140 11.83 6.07 -3.97
N ILE A 141 12.93 6.68 -4.46
CA ILE A 141 13.34 8.03 -4.08
C ILE A 141 12.76 9.04 -5.09
N PRO A 142 11.86 9.94 -4.68
CA PRO A 142 11.41 11.04 -5.53
C PRO A 142 12.55 11.96 -5.96
N ASP A 143 12.43 12.58 -7.14
CA ASP A 143 13.40 13.53 -7.71
C ASP A 143 13.77 14.70 -6.77
N ALA A 144 12.91 15.01 -5.80
CA ALA A 144 13.16 16.06 -4.82
C ALA A 144 14.22 15.68 -3.76
N PHE A 145 14.55 14.40 -3.62
CA PHE A 145 15.49 13.88 -2.64
C PHE A 145 16.68 13.19 -3.32
N ASN A 146 17.77 13.03 -2.57
CA ASN A 146 18.98 12.36 -3.02
C ASN A 146 19.12 10.99 -2.36
N MET A 147 19.87 10.12 -3.03
CA MET A 147 20.29 8.83 -2.48
C MET A 147 21.13 9.05 -1.21
N PRO A 148 20.83 8.40 -0.07
CA PRO A 148 21.65 8.47 1.13
C PRO A 148 22.97 7.72 0.95
N SER A 149 23.91 7.94 1.88
CA SER A 149 25.18 7.18 1.92
C SER A 149 25.00 5.71 2.37
N ARG A 150 23.85 5.39 2.96
CA ARG A 150 23.48 4.07 3.49
C ARG A 150 22.01 3.77 3.22
N MET A 151 21.69 2.54 2.83
CA MET A 151 20.33 2.11 2.50
C MET A 151 19.62 1.53 3.73
N VAL A 152 19.23 2.42 4.64
CA VAL A 152 18.50 2.04 5.87
C VAL A 152 17.00 2.05 5.60
N VAL A 153 16.30 1.05 6.13
CA VAL A 153 14.84 0.95 6.14
C VAL A 153 14.36 0.88 7.58
N PHE A 154 13.34 1.68 7.88
CA PHE A 154 12.56 1.64 9.10
C PHE A 154 11.23 0.95 8.82
N ALA A 155 10.99 -0.18 9.48
CA ALA A 155 9.75 -0.94 9.37
C ALA A 155 9.02 -1.01 10.70
N PHE A 156 7.70 -0.94 10.68
CA PHE A 156 6.91 -1.08 11.89
C PHE A 156 5.53 -1.68 11.65
N PHE A 157 4.96 -2.24 12.71
CA PHE A 157 3.53 -2.46 12.89
C PHE A 157 3.09 -1.70 14.13
N ASN A 158 1.92 -1.09 14.08
CA ASN A 158 1.37 -0.33 15.19
C ASN A 158 -0.14 -0.55 15.28
N ASP A 159 -0.65 -0.73 16.49
CA ASP A 159 -2.07 -0.88 16.79
C ASP A 159 -2.51 0.26 17.70
N PHE A 160 -3.25 1.20 17.12
CA PHE A 160 -3.86 2.31 17.85
C PHE A 160 -5.23 1.87 18.34
N TYR A 161 -5.30 1.41 19.58
CA TYR A 161 -6.56 0.91 20.16
C TYR A 161 -7.32 1.97 20.97
N LYS A 162 -6.74 3.17 21.15
CA LYS A 162 -7.42 4.28 21.86
C LYS A 162 -7.07 5.63 21.26
N LEU A 163 -8.07 6.31 20.74
CA LEU A 163 -7.98 7.64 20.13
C LEU A 163 -9.10 8.55 20.66
N ASP A 164 -8.97 9.84 20.43
CA ASP A 164 -9.99 10.86 20.74
C ASP A 164 -10.57 11.48 19.46
N TYR A 165 -11.56 12.36 19.60
CA TYR A 165 -12.19 13.12 18.51
C TYR A 165 -12.89 12.26 17.46
N GLY A 166 -13.42 11.10 17.86
CA GLY A 166 -14.23 10.24 16.99
C GLY A 166 -13.42 9.37 16.02
N ALA A 167 -12.09 9.33 16.14
CA ALA A 167 -11.27 8.42 15.37
C ALA A 167 -11.46 6.96 15.82
N SER A 168 -11.64 6.07 14.86
CA SER A 168 -11.76 4.64 15.10
C SER A 168 -10.38 4.03 15.40
N PRO A 169 -10.31 3.03 16.30
CA PRO A 169 -9.14 2.18 16.42
C PRO A 169 -8.72 1.58 15.08
N TYR A 170 -7.42 1.62 14.80
CA TYR A 170 -6.88 1.08 13.55
C TYR A 170 -5.45 0.58 13.74
N LYS A 171 -5.04 -0.30 12.83
CA LYS A 171 -3.66 -0.77 12.72
C LYS A 171 -3.03 -0.19 11.47
N GLU A 172 -1.71 -0.03 11.53
CA GLU A 172 -0.90 0.32 10.38
C GLU A 172 0.39 -0.50 10.41
N ASN A 173 0.90 -0.77 9.23
CA ASN A 173 2.28 -1.20 9.06
C ASN A 173 2.93 -0.33 7.99
N ALA A 174 4.24 -0.17 8.03
CA ALA A 174 4.90 0.71 7.08
C ALA A 174 6.35 0.32 6.82
N LEU A 175 6.85 0.78 5.66
CA LEU A 175 8.27 0.93 5.36
C LEU A 175 8.59 2.40 5.10
N SER A 176 9.66 2.87 5.71
CA SER A 176 10.28 4.15 5.38
C SER A 176 11.74 3.96 5.05
N ILE A 177 12.18 4.58 3.96
CA ILE A 177 13.57 4.57 3.53
C ILE A 177 14.26 5.85 3.98
N LEU A 178 15.57 5.77 4.20
CA LEU A 178 16.41 6.93 4.39
C LEU A 178 16.58 7.67 3.06
N VAL A 179 16.48 8.99 3.09
CA VAL A 179 16.75 9.88 1.96
C VAL A 179 17.57 11.07 2.42
N GLU A 180 18.30 11.70 1.50
CA GLU A 180 18.97 12.96 1.78
C GLU A 180 18.17 14.13 1.17
N TYR A 181 17.93 15.16 1.97
CA TYR A 181 17.32 16.40 1.50
C TYR A 181 18.06 17.59 2.12
N GLN A 182 18.52 18.51 1.28
CA GLN A 182 19.31 19.69 1.71
C GLN A 182 20.56 19.34 2.55
N GLY A 183 21.17 18.18 2.31
CA GLY A 183 22.36 17.71 3.01
C GLY A 183 22.10 17.09 4.39
N GLU A 184 20.84 16.86 4.76
CA GLU A 184 20.45 16.16 5.98
C GLU A 184 19.70 14.86 5.65
N GLU A 185 19.82 13.86 6.53
CA GLU A 185 19.12 12.57 6.41
C GLU A 185 17.70 12.65 6.99
N PHE A 186 16.74 12.09 6.28
CA PHE A 186 15.34 11.97 6.72
C PHE A 186 14.78 10.58 6.40
N PHE A 187 13.75 10.18 7.12
CA PHE A 187 12.91 9.06 6.68
C PHE A 187 11.82 9.54 5.71
N HIS A 188 11.64 8.79 4.63
CA HIS A 188 10.55 8.94 3.68
C HIS A 188 9.75 7.64 3.63
N CYS A 189 8.49 7.68 4.07
CA CYS A 189 7.60 6.52 4.01
C CYS A 189 7.19 6.25 2.57
N VAL A 190 7.37 4.99 2.13
CA VAL A 190 7.15 4.50 0.77
C VAL A 190 6.08 3.40 0.69
N TYR A 191 5.60 2.93 1.85
CA TYR A 191 4.60 1.88 1.97
C TYR A 191 3.90 2.01 3.31
N MET A 192 2.57 2.08 3.35
CA MET A 192 1.82 2.21 4.61
C MET A 192 0.38 1.66 4.57
N PRO A 193 0.14 0.35 4.50
CA PRO A 193 -1.21 -0.19 4.66
C PRO A 193 -1.80 0.14 6.04
N VAL A 194 -3.12 0.39 6.06
CA VAL A 194 -3.89 0.65 7.28
C VAL A 194 -5.24 -0.09 7.25
N THR A 195 -5.83 -0.31 8.42
CA THR A 195 -7.13 -1.01 8.55
C THR A 195 -8.33 -0.07 8.66
N ASP A 196 -8.15 1.24 8.49
CA ASP A 196 -9.22 2.23 8.63
C ASP A 196 -9.11 3.30 7.53
N GLU A 197 -10.21 3.47 6.80
CA GLU A 197 -10.30 4.37 5.66
C GLU A 197 -10.14 5.84 6.08
N HIS A 198 -10.68 6.23 7.24
CA HIS A 198 -10.57 7.61 7.71
C HIS A 198 -9.11 7.97 8.05
N SER A 199 -8.41 7.07 8.74
CA SER A 199 -6.97 7.17 8.99
C SER A 199 -6.13 7.17 7.71
N MET A 200 -6.53 6.38 6.70
CA MET A 200 -5.91 6.37 5.38
C MET A 200 -5.96 7.77 4.77
N TRP A 201 -7.17 8.32 4.61
CA TRP A 201 -7.37 9.63 4.02
C TRP A 201 -6.72 10.75 4.81
N ALA A 202 -6.84 10.71 6.14
CA ALA A 202 -6.18 11.67 7.02
C ALA A 202 -4.67 11.74 6.82
N GLY A 203 -4.00 10.58 6.66
CA GLY A 203 -2.56 10.51 6.42
C GLY A 203 -2.18 11.01 5.03
N ILE A 204 -2.93 10.61 4.00
CA ILE A 204 -2.70 11.02 2.61
C ILE A 204 -2.89 12.54 2.47
N LEU A 205 -4.03 13.07 2.92
CA LEU A 205 -4.39 14.49 2.85
C LEU A 205 -3.58 15.38 3.79
N GLY A 206 -3.33 14.89 5.00
CA GLY A 206 -2.66 15.66 6.04
C GLY A 206 -1.16 15.76 5.81
N LEU A 207 -0.54 14.67 5.35
CA LEU A 207 0.91 14.53 5.36
C LEU A 207 1.51 14.05 4.03
N GLY A 208 0.73 13.58 3.05
CA GLY A 208 1.26 12.99 1.82
C GLY A 208 1.83 11.58 2.02
N LEU A 209 1.30 10.83 3.00
CA LEU A 209 1.73 9.45 3.26
C LEU A 209 1.16 8.50 2.19
N PRO A 210 1.90 7.45 1.77
CA PRO A 210 1.43 6.47 0.79
C PRO A 210 0.52 5.42 1.45
N LYS A 211 -0.55 5.88 2.13
CA LYS A 211 -1.46 4.96 2.81
C LYS A 211 -2.33 4.22 1.80
N THR A 212 -2.53 2.92 2.04
CA THR A 212 -3.49 2.08 1.32
C THR A 212 -4.33 1.29 2.33
N MET A 213 -5.46 0.74 1.91
CA MET A 213 -6.16 -0.24 2.73
C MET A 213 -5.40 -1.57 2.73
N GLY A 214 -5.41 -2.24 3.89
CA GLY A 214 -4.79 -3.55 4.06
C GLY A 214 -5.42 -4.32 5.21
N GLU A 215 -5.19 -5.64 5.20
CA GLU A 215 -5.50 -6.50 6.33
C GLU A 215 -4.27 -6.56 7.22
N ILE A 216 -4.45 -6.30 8.53
CA ILE A 216 -3.34 -6.26 9.48
C ILE A 216 -3.76 -6.92 10.79
N ASP A 217 -3.05 -7.97 11.16
CA ASP A 217 -3.15 -8.63 12.45
C ASP A 217 -1.95 -8.27 13.33
N PHE A 218 -2.20 -8.11 14.64
CA PHE A 218 -1.16 -7.79 15.61
C PHE A 218 -1.34 -8.59 16.91
N TYR A 219 -0.31 -9.37 17.24
CA TYR A 219 -0.28 -10.30 18.36
C TYR A 219 0.69 -9.83 19.44
N ARG A 220 0.21 -9.83 20.69
CA ARG A 220 0.91 -9.31 21.87
C ARG A 220 1.12 -10.40 22.92
N GLU A 221 1.99 -11.35 22.61
CA GLU A 221 2.14 -12.55 23.45
C GLU A 221 3.56 -12.66 23.98
N ASP A 222 3.85 -11.99 25.09
CA ASP A 222 5.17 -12.07 25.73
C ASP A 222 5.66 -13.54 25.84
N PRO A 223 6.88 -13.86 25.34
CA PRO A 223 7.93 -12.95 24.85
C PRO A 223 7.90 -12.63 23.34
N ILE A 224 6.91 -13.09 22.59
CA ILE A 224 6.80 -12.96 21.13
C ILE A 224 5.74 -11.93 20.72
N TYR A 225 6.17 -10.91 20.00
CA TYR A 225 5.28 -9.90 19.42
C TYR A 225 5.34 -10.02 17.90
N ARG A 226 4.18 -10.10 17.23
CA ARG A 226 4.10 -10.35 15.79
C ARG A 226 3.09 -9.43 15.10
N GLY A 227 3.43 -8.97 13.91
CA GLY A 227 2.52 -8.34 12.97
C GLY A 227 2.48 -9.11 11.67
N GLU A 228 1.29 -9.26 11.09
CA GLU A 228 1.05 -9.86 9.78
C GLU A 228 0.22 -8.88 8.96
N ALA A 229 0.62 -8.60 7.73
CA ALA A 229 -0.12 -7.71 6.86
C ALA A 229 -0.20 -8.23 5.42
N LEU A 230 -1.35 -8.00 4.81
CA LEU A 230 -1.61 -8.16 3.37
C LEU A 230 -2.02 -6.80 2.82
N ASN A 231 -1.29 -6.30 1.81
CA ASN A 231 -1.75 -5.14 1.05
C ASN A 231 -2.77 -5.60 0.01
N GLN A 232 -3.89 -4.89 -0.12
CA GLN A 232 -4.89 -5.16 -1.15
C GLN A 232 -4.34 -5.03 -2.58
N LEU A 233 -3.26 -4.26 -2.76
CA LEU A 233 -2.52 -4.16 -4.03
C LEU A 233 -1.54 -5.33 -4.28
N GLY A 234 -1.47 -6.28 -3.34
CA GLY A 234 -0.57 -7.43 -3.39
C GLY A 234 0.61 -7.31 -2.45
N GLY A 235 1.12 -8.48 -2.04
CA GLY A 235 2.30 -8.63 -1.21
C GLY A 235 2.00 -8.71 0.30
N THR A 236 2.85 -9.44 1.01
CA THR A 236 2.71 -9.69 2.45
C THR A 236 3.92 -9.22 3.24
N MET A 237 3.68 -8.85 4.50
CA MET A 237 4.72 -8.53 5.47
C MET A 237 4.45 -9.26 6.77
N ASP A 238 5.43 -10.02 7.23
CA ASP A 238 5.42 -10.74 8.51
C ASP A 238 6.61 -10.26 9.34
N MET A 239 6.34 -9.60 10.46
CA MET A 239 7.39 -9.10 11.35
C MET A 239 7.23 -9.66 12.76
N ARG A 240 8.34 -10.07 13.36
CA ARG A 240 8.37 -10.67 14.70
C ARG A 240 9.51 -10.07 15.53
N ILE A 241 9.22 -9.77 16.79
CA ILE A 241 10.18 -9.40 17.83
C ILE A 241 10.10 -10.45 18.95
N ASP A 242 11.21 -11.14 19.20
CA ASP A 242 11.36 -12.09 20.31
C ASP A 242 12.18 -11.48 21.44
N THR A 243 11.52 -11.16 22.55
CA THR A 243 12.17 -10.51 23.69
C THR A 243 12.79 -11.52 24.66
N GLU A 244 12.68 -12.82 24.42
CA GLU A 244 13.14 -13.84 25.36
C GLU A 244 14.67 -13.78 25.53
N ASN A 245 15.12 -13.46 26.76
CA ASN A 245 16.53 -13.35 27.12
C ASN A 245 17.37 -12.44 26.21
N TYR A 246 16.74 -11.53 25.47
CA TYR A 246 17.43 -10.67 24.52
C TYR A 246 18.11 -9.50 25.22
N VAL A 247 19.38 -9.24 24.85
CA VAL A 247 20.15 -8.09 25.31
C VAL A 247 20.72 -7.39 24.09
N ILE A 248 20.30 -6.14 23.88
CA ILE A 248 20.82 -5.34 22.78
C ILE A 248 22.27 -4.92 23.04
N ASP A 249 23.09 -5.02 22.01
CA ASP A 249 24.46 -4.51 21.99
C ASP A 249 24.49 -2.97 22.14
N SER A 250 25.55 -2.42 22.75
CA SER A 250 25.64 -0.97 22.99
C SER A 250 25.71 -0.14 21.71
N ASP A 251 26.40 -0.63 20.70
CA ASP A 251 26.58 0.08 19.43
C ASP A 251 25.30 0.02 18.62
N ALA A 252 24.64 -1.16 18.57
CA ALA A 252 23.31 -1.30 17.97
C ALA A 252 22.28 -0.38 18.64
N LYS A 253 22.28 -0.33 19.98
CA LYS A 253 21.40 0.57 20.73
C LYS A 253 21.66 2.04 20.42
N GLN A 254 22.92 2.45 20.31
CA GLN A 254 23.27 3.82 19.97
C GLN A 254 22.83 4.15 18.54
N ALA A 255 23.03 3.25 17.59
CA ALA A 255 22.54 3.41 16.22
C ALA A 255 21.01 3.60 16.17
N LEU A 256 20.25 2.81 16.94
CA LEU A 256 18.79 3.01 17.05
C LEU A 256 18.41 4.37 17.64
N ILE A 257 19.14 4.86 18.65
CA ILE A 257 18.91 6.19 19.23
C ILE A 257 19.12 7.28 18.17
N ASP A 258 20.18 7.17 17.37
CA ASP A 258 20.51 8.17 16.35
C ASP A 258 19.51 8.14 15.19
N LEU A 259 19.11 6.96 14.73
CA LEU A 259 18.06 6.80 13.72
C LEU A 259 16.70 7.34 14.18
N GLN A 260 16.29 7.07 15.43
CA GLN A 260 15.02 7.56 15.98
C GLN A 260 14.93 9.08 16.13
N LYS A 261 16.06 9.78 16.09
CA LYS A 261 16.11 11.25 16.14
C LYS A 261 15.90 11.88 14.77
N LEU A 262 16.12 11.13 13.69
CA LEU A 262 15.87 11.60 12.34
C LEU A 262 14.41 11.99 12.17
N LYS A 263 14.18 13.11 11.48
CA LYS A 263 12.84 13.56 11.13
C LYS A 263 12.35 12.76 9.93
N SER A 264 11.04 12.75 9.74
CA SER A 264 10.45 12.22 8.52
C SER A 264 10.07 13.37 7.59
N LEU A 265 10.01 13.11 6.30
CA LEU A 265 9.44 14.05 5.33
C LEU A 265 8.63 13.32 4.27
N GLN A 266 7.74 14.07 3.65
CA GLN A 266 6.85 13.61 2.60
C GLN A 266 6.66 14.67 1.53
N ILE A 267 6.18 14.26 0.37
CA ILE A 267 5.75 15.17 -0.68
C ILE A 267 4.23 15.19 -0.69
N ARG A 268 3.65 16.36 -0.46
CA ARG A 268 2.21 16.59 -0.53
C ARG A 268 1.93 17.72 -1.50
N ASN A 269 1.18 17.45 -2.57
CA ASN A 269 0.76 18.42 -3.59
C ASN A 269 1.97 19.22 -4.13
N GLY A 270 3.06 18.50 -4.42
CA GLY A 270 4.33 19.07 -4.90
C GLY A 270 5.17 19.83 -3.86
N LYS A 271 4.77 19.83 -2.58
CA LYS A 271 5.48 20.52 -1.49
C LYS A 271 6.06 19.54 -0.49
N ILE A 272 7.25 19.86 0.02
CA ILE A 272 7.87 19.09 1.10
C ILE A 272 7.16 19.38 2.42
N VAL A 273 6.69 18.33 3.08
CA VAL A 273 6.11 18.36 4.42
C VAL A 273 7.06 17.63 5.35
N VAL A 274 7.67 18.36 6.28
CA VAL A 274 8.50 17.75 7.33
C VAL A 274 7.62 17.35 8.50
N VAL A 275 7.68 16.08 8.87
CA VAL A 275 6.98 15.48 10.01
C VAL A 275 7.98 15.30 11.14
N GLY A 276 7.52 15.41 12.39
CA GLY A 276 8.36 15.22 13.58
C GLY A 276 9.11 13.88 13.58
N ASN A 277 10.12 13.76 14.44
CA ASN A 277 10.79 12.47 14.65
C ASN A 277 9.91 11.53 15.49
N SER A 278 10.20 10.22 15.44
CA SER A 278 9.38 9.21 16.13
C SER A 278 9.32 9.38 17.66
N GLY A 279 10.23 10.16 18.26
CA GLY A 279 10.33 10.37 19.71
C GLY A 279 9.70 11.66 20.26
N GLY A 280 9.39 12.65 19.42
CA GLY A 280 8.95 13.99 19.81
C GLY A 280 10.04 14.79 20.55
N ASN A 281 10.25 16.07 20.18
CA ASN A 281 11.21 17.00 20.82
C ASN A 281 12.64 16.45 21.01
N ASP A 282 13.48 16.44 19.95
CA ASP A 282 14.92 16.11 19.91
C ASP A 282 15.40 14.78 20.58
N ASN A 283 14.50 14.07 21.28
CA ASN A 283 14.75 12.84 22.01
C ASN A 283 14.31 11.63 21.18
N SER A 284 15.00 10.50 21.35
CA SER A 284 14.56 9.23 20.77
C SER A 284 13.46 8.58 21.60
N VAL A 285 12.69 7.66 21.00
CA VAL A 285 11.68 6.86 21.72
C VAL A 285 12.31 6.09 22.89
N ILE A 286 13.52 5.57 22.70
CA ILE A 286 14.29 4.89 23.77
C ILE A 286 14.56 5.83 24.94
N GLN A 287 14.90 7.10 24.67
CA GLN A 287 15.13 8.11 25.71
C GLN A 287 13.82 8.50 26.41
N THR A 288 12.73 8.68 25.65
CA THR A 288 11.40 8.99 26.18
C THR A 288 10.88 7.86 27.08
N ALA A 289 11.01 6.60 26.69
CA ALA A 289 10.62 5.45 27.52
C ALA A 289 11.40 5.39 28.84
N LYS A 290 12.70 5.73 28.81
CA LYS A 290 13.52 5.81 30.03
C LYS A 290 13.09 6.94 30.96
N GLN A 291 12.64 8.07 30.40
CA GLN A 291 12.17 9.22 31.15
C GLN A 291 10.77 8.99 31.76
N TYR A 292 9.91 8.26 31.04
CA TYR A 292 8.51 8.02 31.42
C TYR A 292 8.15 6.53 31.49
N PRO A 293 8.83 5.73 32.34
CA PRO A 293 8.71 4.26 32.34
C PRO A 293 7.32 3.73 32.72
N ASN A 294 6.49 4.56 33.39
CA ASN A 294 5.11 4.20 33.74
C ASN A 294 4.10 4.50 32.62
N ARG A 295 4.54 5.20 31.56
CA ARG A 295 3.68 5.66 30.46
C ARG A 295 4.13 5.11 29.11
N MET A 296 5.41 4.80 28.97
CA MET A 296 6.00 4.23 27.78
C MET A 296 7.04 3.18 28.18
N THR A 297 6.88 1.96 27.69
CA THR A 297 7.83 0.87 27.89
C THR A 297 8.32 0.37 26.54
N LEU A 298 9.63 0.14 26.44
CA LEU A 298 10.28 -0.40 25.26
C LEU A 298 11.08 -1.64 25.67
N THR A 299 10.81 -2.75 25.00
CA THR A 299 11.50 -4.03 25.22
C THR A 299 12.18 -4.44 23.93
N PHE A 300 13.51 -4.52 23.94
CA PHE A 300 14.28 -4.99 22.79
C PHE A 300 14.11 -6.49 22.60
N GLY A 301 14.16 -6.94 21.35
CA GLY A 301 14.11 -8.36 21.02
C GLY A 301 14.84 -8.69 19.73
N GLU A 302 15.07 -9.98 19.50
CA GLU A 302 15.55 -10.50 18.24
C GLU A 302 14.47 -10.27 17.18
N ALA A 303 14.77 -9.41 16.20
CA ALA A 303 13.84 -9.04 15.14
C ALA A 303 13.99 -9.97 13.94
N SER A 304 12.87 -10.27 13.29
CA SER A 304 12.84 -10.95 12.00
C SER A 304 11.72 -10.39 11.13
N LEU A 305 11.97 -10.36 9.82
CA LEU A 305 11.06 -9.82 8.81
C LEU A 305 11.03 -10.77 7.62
N ARG A 306 9.84 -11.13 7.17
CA ARG A 306 9.62 -11.82 5.90
C ARG A 306 8.66 -10.97 5.08
N MET A 307 8.97 -10.84 3.81
CA MET A 307 8.15 -10.10 2.86
C MET A 307 8.02 -10.94 1.60
N ASN A 308 6.83 -10.92 0.99
CA ASN A 308 6.55 -11.65 -0.23
C ASN A 308 5.91 -10.71 -1.26
N THR A 309 6.44 -10.74 -2.48
CA THR A 309 6.00 -9.96 -3.64
C THR A 309 5.87 -10.85 -4.89
N GLU A 310 5.79 -12.17 -4.75
CA GLU A 310 5.81 -13.14 -5.87
C GLU A 310 4.69 -12.91 -6.90
N GLU A 311 3.55 -12.35 -6.49
CA GLU A 311 2.42 -12.03 -7.38
C GLU A 311 2.53 -10.62 -7.99
N ILE A 312 3.56 -9.85 -7.65
CA ILE A 312 3.76 -8.47 -8.11
C ILE A 312 4.82 -8.45 -9.21
N ALA A 313 4.44 -7.97 -10.39
CA ALA A 313 5.29 -8.00 -11.58
C ALA A 313 6.24 -6.79 -11.73
N PHE A 314 6.27 -5.89 -10.75
CA PHE A 314 7.03 -4.64 -10.78
C PHE A 314 7.72 -4.41 -9.42
N ASP A 315 8.78 -3.59 -9.44
CA ASP A 315 9.52 -3.20 -8.24
C ASP A 315 8.57 -2.69 -7.15
N HIS A 316 8.65 -3.29 -5.97
CA HIS A 316 7.75 -3.01 -4.87
C HIS A 316 8.52 -2.68 -3.60
N PRO A 317 8.05 -1.78 -2.72
CA PRO A 317 8.74 -1.47 -1.45
C PRO A 317 9.08 -2.69 -0.59
N LEU A 318 8.28 -3.75 -0.67
CA LEU A 318 8.51 -5.01 0.04
C LEU A 318 9.68 -5.85 -0.52
N ASP A 319 10.25 -5.48 -1.67
CA ASP A 319 11.49 -6.08 -2.20
C ASP A 319 12.75 -5.59 -1.47
N LEU A 320 12.61 -4.57 -0.60
CA LEU A 320 13.68 -4.09 0.27
C LEU A 320 13.88 -5.03 1.47
N THR A 321 14.21 -6.29 1.21
CA THR A 321 14.44 -7.27 2.29
C THR A 321 15.71 -6.95 3.10
N PRO A 322 15.75 -7.31 4.40
CA PRO A 322 16.93 -7.04 5.22
C PRO A 322 18.17 -7.81 4.77
N SER A 323 19.28 -7.11 4.52
CA SER A 323 20.62 -7.70 4.47
C SER A 323 21.27 -7.75 5.86
N GLN A 324 21.02 -6.73 6.68
CA GLN A 324 21.48 -6.67 8.07
C GLN A 324 20.45 -5.98 8.97
N ILE A 325 20.00 -6.66 10.01
CA ILE A 325 19.12 -6.06 11.03
C ILE A 325 19.97 -5.27 12.01
N ILE A 326 19.65 -3.97 12.16
CA ILE A 326 20.30 -3.06 13.13
C ILE A 326 19.73 -3.29 14.53
N GLY A 327 18.40 -3.46 14.62
CA GLY A 327 17.74 -3.85 15.85
C GLY A 327 16.22 -3.67 15.78
N GLY A 328 15.52 -4.24 16.76
CA GLY A 328 14.09 -4.09 16.88
C GLY A 328 13.60 -4.16 18.32
N PHE A 329 12.38 -3.68 18.53
CA PHE A 329 11.77 -3.59 19.85
C PHE A 329 10.25 -3.61 19.76
N TYR A 330 9.64 -4.08 20.84
CA TYR A 330 8.25 -3.84 21.16
C TYR A 330 8.11 -2.56 21.98
N LEU A 331 7.09 -1.76 21.68
CA LEU A 331 6.72 -0.54 22.38
C LEU A 331 5.28 -0.66 22.88
N LYS A 332 5.07 -0.26 24.12
CA LYS A 332 3.75 0.05 24.66
C LYS A 332 3.74 1.49 25.14
N ASN A 333 2.80 2.28 24.64
CA ASN A 333 2.74 3.72 24.88
C ASN A 333 1.34 4.17 25.32
N THR A 334 1.32 5.10 26.28
CA THR A 334 0.14 5.81 26.77
C THR A 334 0.37 7.31 26.84
N ILE A 335 1.50 7.82 26.34
CA ILE A 335 1.76 9.25 26.22
C ILE A 335 0.99 9.74 24.99
N PRO A 336 0.06 10.70 25.14
CA PRO A 336 -0.70 11.19 24.00
C PRO A 336 0.16 11.98 23.02
N PHE A 337 -0.11 11.80 21.72
CA PHE A 337 0.53 12.56 20.64
C PHE A 337 -0.45 12.83 19.51
N GLY A 338 -0.13 13.82 18.67
CA GLY A 338 -0.90 14.17 17.47
C GLY A 338 -0.36 13.53 16.21
N LEU A 339 -1.05 13.74 15.09
CA LEU A 339 -0.68 13.22 13.76
C LEU A 339 0.78 13.52 13.36
N THR A 340 1.36 14.62 13.85
CA THR A 340 2.76 14.98 13.56
C THR A 340 3.78 14.34 14.51
N GLY A 341 3.35 13.46 15.42
CA GLY A 341 4.18 12.86 16.47
C GLY A 341 4.50 13.80 17.64
N ASN A 342 4.11 15.07 17.56
CA ASN A 342 4.33 16.02 18.64
C ASN A 342 3.41 15.70 19.85
N PRO A 343 3.94 15.71 21.08
CA PRO A 343 3.13 15.51 22.28
C PRO A 343 2.15 16.67 22.48
N PHE A 344 0.98 16.36 23.04
CA PHE A 344 -0.03 17.34 23.44
C PHE A 344 0.14 17.84 24.87
#